data_AF-A0A7J8XIS6-F1
#
_entry.id   AF-A0A7J8XIS6-F1
#
_cell.length_a   1.000
_cell.length_b   1.000
_cell.length_c   1.000
_cell.angle_alpha   90.00
_cell.angle_beta   90.00
_cell.angle_gamma   90.00
#
_symmetry.space_group_name_H-M   'P 1'
#
loop_
_entity.id
_entity.type
_entity.pdbx_description
1 polymer ?
#
loop_
_entity_poly.entity_id
_entity_poly.type
_entity_poly.pdbx_seq_one_letter_code
_entity_poly.pdbx_strand_id
1 'polypeptide(L)'
;MAPSIVLVSWMVLGLVMATSTTQVEAARAFFVFGDSLVDNGNNNFLATTARADSPPYGIDTPSRRATGRFSNGKNIPDFISWGDALGSEPTLPYLSPELKGDRLLVGANFASAGIGILNDTGVQF
;
A
#
# COMPACT_ATOMS: atom_id res chain seq x y z
N MET A 1 -7.78 -47.89 -28.19
CA MET A 1 -6.99 -47.43 -27.03
C MET A 1 -6.63 -45.95 -27.10
N ALA A 2 -6.26 -45.39 -28.27
CA ALA A 2 -6.00 -43.95 -28.44
C ALA A 2 -7.19 -43.00 -28.17
N PRO A 3 -8.44 -43.27 -28.60
CA PRO A 3 -9.54 -42.29 -28.43
C PRO A 3 -10.00 -42.14 -26.98
N SER A 4 -9.88 -43.20 -26.18
CA SER A 4 -10.21 -43.20 -24.74
C SER A 4 -9.23 -42.37 -23.91
N ILE A 5 -7.95 -42.31 -24.29
CA ILE A 5 -6.94 -41.49 -23.60
C ILE A 5 -7.18 -40.00 -23.85
N VAL A 6 -7.55 -39.64 -25.09
CA VAL A 6 -7.89 -38.26 -25.44
C VAL A 6 -9.10 -37.79 -24.65
N LEU A 7 -10.14 -38.62 -24.56
CA LEU A 7 -11.38 -38.29 -23.84
C LEU A 7 -11.13 -38.07 -22.33
N VAL A 8 -10.31 -38.93 -21.72
CA VAL A 8 -9.91 -38.78 -20.31
C VAL A 8 -9.09 -37.51 -20.10
N SER A 9 -8.19 -37.16 -21.02
CA SER A 9 -7.40 -35.93 -20.93
C SER A 9 -8.28 -34.68 -20.98
N TRP A 10 -9.31 -34.65 -21.83
CA TRP A 10 -10.31 -33.56 -21.87
C TRP A 10 -11.15 -33.49 -20.61
N MET A 11 -11.53 -34.63 -20.03
CA MET A 11 -12.27 -34.67 -18.77
C MET A 11 -11.42 -34.14 -17.60
N VAL A 12 -10.14 -34.52 -17.54
CA VAL A 12 -9.21 -34.02 -16.51
C VAL A 12 -8.96 -32.53 -16.67
N LEU A 13 -8.74 -32.06 -17.91
CA LEU A 13 -8.60 -30.62 -18.18
C LEU A 13 -9.86 -29.85 -17.79
N GLY A 14 -11.04 -30.34 -18.15
CA GLY A 14 -12.32 -29.75 -17.77
C GLY A 14 -12.51 -29.68 -16.25
N LEU A 15 -12.12 -30.74 -15.53
CA LEU A 15 -12.17 -30.77 -14.07
C LEU A 15 -11.20 -29.77 -13.43
N VAL A 16 -9.96 -29.70 -13.91
CA VAL A 16 -8.95 -28.74 -13.42
C VAL A 16 -9.41 -27.30 -13.61
N MET A 17 -9.99 -26.99 -14.77
CA MET A 17 -10.54 -25.66 -15.09
C MET A 17 -11.78 -25.35 -14.24
N ALA A 18 -12.62 -26.34 -13.93
CA ALA A 18 -13.79 -26.17 -13.06
C ALA A 18 -13.41 -25.95 -11.58
N THR A 19 -12.30 -26.55 -11.12
CA THR A 19 -11.82 -26.38 -9.73
C THR A 19 -10.93 -25.16 -9.53
N SER A 20 -10.41 -24.55 -10.60
CA SER A 20 -9.60 -23.32 -10.54
C SER A 20 -10.47 -22.07 -10.62
N THR A 21 -11.49 -22.01 -9.78
CA THR A 21 -12.10 -20.71 -9.45
C THR A 21 -11.19 -20.04 -8.44
N THR A 22 -10.32 -19.14 -8.90
CA THR A 22 -9.68 -18.20 -7.98
C THR A 22 -10.80 -17.36 -7.40
N GLN A 23 -11.15 -17.60 -6.13
CA GLN A 23 -11.92 -16.63 -5.37
C GLN A 23 -11.08 -15.34 -5.38
N VAL A 24 -11.46 -14.41 -6.24
CA VAL A 24 -10.94 -13.05 -6.17
C VAL A 24 -11.55 -12.49 -4.90
N GLU A 25 -10.80 -12.60 -3.79
CA GLU A 25 -11.08 -11.83 -2.57
C GLU A 25 -11.37 -10.40 -3.03
N ALA A 26 -12.54 -9.87 -2.68
CA ALA A 26 -12.93 -8.54 -3.13
C ALA A 26 -11.83 -7.56 -2.73
N ALA A 27 -11.17 -6.94 -3.72
CA ALA A 27 -10.08 -6.01 -3.49
C ALA A 27 -10.57 -4.89 -2.55
N ARG A 28 -10.02 -4.83 -1.34
CA ARG A 28 -10.39 -3.82 -0.35
C ARG A 28 -9.46 -2.63 -0.51
N ALA A 29 -10.02 -1.50 -0.94
CA ALA A 29 -9.28 -0.24 -0.94
C ALA A 29 -9.01 0.19 0.51
N PHE A 30 -7.79 0.64 0.77
CA PHE A 30 -7.35 1.12 2.08
C PHE A 30 -7.10 2.61 2.04
N PHE A 31 -7.78 3.37 2.90
CA PHE A 31 -7.61 4.82 3.00
C PHE A 31 -7.12 5.18 4.38
N VAL A 32 -6.02 5.93 4.43
CA VAL A 32 -5.33 6.28 5.67
C VAL A 32 -5.42 7.78 5.90
N PHE A 33 -5.82 8.18 7.09
CA PHE A 33 -5.87 9.58 7.52
C PHE A 33 -5.16 9.70 8.86
N GLY A 34 -4.45 10.80 9.08
CA GLY A 34 -3.76 11.04 10.33
C GLY A 34 -2.57 11.98 10.17
N ASP A 35 -1.59 11.81 11.05
CA ASP A 35 -0.41 12.66 11.17
C ASP A 35 0.87 11.90 10.81
N SER A 36 2.01 12.34 11.36
CA SER A 36 3.33 11.73 11.15
C SER A 36 3.40 10.24 11.49
N LEU A 37 2.58 9.74 12.42
CA LEU A 37 2.59 8.33 12.82
C LEU A 37 2.17 7.39 11.70
N VAL A 38 1.38 7.91 10.74
CA VAL A 38 0.82 7.14 9.63
C VAL A 38 1.15 7.73 8.26
N ASP A 39 1.81 8.90 8.20
CA ASP A 39 2.35 9.48 6.96
C ASP A 39 3.42 8.56 6.34
N ASN A 40 3.28 8.34 5.03
CA ASN A 40 4.18 7.55 4.20
C ASN A 40 4.96 8.39 3.17
N GLY A 41 4.89 9.73 3.27
CA GLY A 41 5.69 10.67 2.48
C GLY A 41 4.90 11.79 1.80
N ASN A 42 3.66 12.09 2.22
CA ASN A 42 2.92 13.22 1.67
C ASN A 42 3.66 14.54 1.86
N ASN A 43 4.28 14.72 3.03
CA ASN A 43 5.00 15.94 3.36
C ASN A 43 6.19 16.24 2.42
N ASN A 44 6.70 15.24 1.70
CA ASN A 44 7.75 15.45 0.70
C ASN A 44 7.25 16.26 -0.51
N PHE A 45 5.93 16.36 -0.70
CA PHE A 45 5.29 17.10 -1.79
C PHE A 45 4.71 18.46 -1.34
N LEU A 46 4.74 18.77 -0.04
CA LEU A 46 4.22 20.03 0.52
C LEU A 46 5.34 21.03 0.76
N ALA A 47 5.03 22.29 1.04
CA ALA A 47 6.01 23.31 1.44
C ALA A 47 6.11 23.38 2.97
N THR A 48 6.64 22.32 3.58
CA THR A 48 6.69 22.13 5.04
C THR A 48 8.11 21.82 5.54
N THR A 49 8.37 22.09 6.83
CA THR A 49 9.57 21.62 7.54
C THR A 49 9.41 20.23 8.16
N ALA A 50 8.16 19.77 8.35
CA ALA A 50 7.87 18.46 8.89
C ALA A 50 8.06 17.38 7.82
N ARG A 51 9.31 17.03 7.49
CA ARG A 51 9.63 15.99 6.49
C ARG A 51 10.47 14.87 7.09
N ALA A 52 10.23 13.67 6.57
CA ALA A 52 11.01 12.47 6.88
C ALA A 52 11.83 12.02 5.66
N ASP A 53 12.51 12.97 5.01
CA ASP A 53 13.30 12.82 3.79
C ASP A 53 14.83 12.81 4.03
N SER A 54 15.25 12.73 5.29
CA SER A 54 16.64 12.71 5.72
C SER A 54 16.93 11.60 6.73
N PRO A 55 18.22 11.24 6.99
CA PRO A 55 18.56 10.32 8.07
C PRO A 55 18.06 10.83 9.44
N PRO A 56 17.62 9.96 10.36
CA PRO A 56 17.76 8.50 10.34
C PRO A 56 16.58 7.75 9.70
N TYR A 57 15.62 8.45 9.09
CA TYR A 57 14.42 7.82 8.55
C TYR A 57 14.78 6.77 7.49
N GLY A 58 14.13 5.61 7.55
CA GLY A 58 14.40 4.51 6.62
C GLY A 58 15.71 3.72 6.85
N ILE A 59 16.44 3.93 7.95
CA ILE A 59 17.69 3.21 8.25
C ILE A 59 17.57 1.68 8.31
N ASP A 60 16.40 1.16 8.70
CA ASP A 60 16.12 -0.28 8.79
C ASP A 60 15.59 -0.87 7.47
N THR A 61 15.43 -0.04 6.44
CA THR A 61 15.04 -0.53 5.10
C THR A 61 16.23 -1.09 4.33
N PRO A 62 16.02 -2.02 3.38
CA PRO A 62 17.10 -2.54 2.54
C PRO A 62 17.87 -1.46 1.77
N SER A 63 17.21 -0.38 1.37
CA SER A 63 17.84 0.73 0.67
C SER A 63 18.61 1.67 1.60
N ARG A 64 18.31 1.66 2.91
CA ARG A 64 18.81 2.60 3.93
C ARG A 64 18.66 4.07 3.54
N ARG A 65 17.63 4.38 2.73
CA ARG A 65 17.29 5.74 2.30
C ARG A 65 16.04 6.21 3.02
N ALA A 66 15.94 7.51 3.22
CA ALA A 66 14.73 8.13 3.75
C ALA A 66 13.52 7.78 2.87
N THR A 67 12.45 7.34 3.53
CA THR A 67 11.26 6.81 2.87
C THR A 67 10.07 7.77 2.90
N GLY A 68 10.20 8.92 3.59
CA GLY A 68 9.07 9.81 3.89
C GLY A 68 8.23 9.35 5.09
N ARG A 69 8.57 8.21 5.72
CA ARG A 69 7.93 7.76 6.97
C ARG A 69 8.71 8.28 8.17
N PHE A 70 8.01 8.75 9.20
CA PHE A 70 8.60 9.16 10.48
C PHE A 70 8.99 7.95 11.34
N SER A 71 9.76 7.03 10.75
CA SER A 71 10.18 5.76 11.32
C SER A 71 11.51 5.31 10.68
N ASN A 72 12.22 4.38 11.31
CA ASN A 72 13.37 3.72 10.71
C ASN A 72 12.99 2.85 9.49
N GLY A 73 11.72 2.53 9.30
CA GLY A 73 11.27 1.69 8.20
C GLY A 73 9.77 1.80 7.98
N LYS A 74 9.05 0.68 8.15
CA LYS A 74 7.60 0.60 8.00
C LYS A 74 6.87 1.31 9.16
N ASN A 75 5.69 1.85 8.88
CA ASN A 75 4.74 2.37 9.86
C ASN A 75 3.50 1.46 9.97
N ILE A 76 2.55 1.79 10.84
CA ILE A 76 1.37 0.95 11.12
C ILE A 76 0.58 0.62 9.83
N PRO A 77 0.24 1.59 8.95
CA PRO A 77 -0.41 1.31 7.67
C PRO A 77 0.30 0.29 6.79
N ASP A 78 1.63 0.29 6.77
CA ASP A 78 2.37 -0.71 6.00
C ASP A 78 2.13 -2.12 6.56
N PHE A 79 2.16 -2.29 7.88
CA PHE A 79 1.91 -3.60 8.49
C PHE A 79 0.47 -4.08 8.26
N ILE A 80 -0.51 -3.17 8.26
CA ILE A 80 -1.91 -3.50 7.94
C ILE A 80 -2.05 -3.92 6.47
N SER A 81 -1.40 -3.20 5.56
CA SER A 81 -1.46 -3.50 4.11
C SER A 81 -0.79 -4.84 3.78
N TRP A 82 0.44 -5.03 4.27
CA TRP A 82 1.24 -6.25 4.01
C TRP A 82 0.80 -7.48 4.80
N GLY A 83 0.04 -7.31 5.88
CA GLY A 83 -0.38 -8.41 6.75
C GLY A 83 -1.61 -9.16 6.25
N ASP A 84 -2.03 -10.17 7.01
CA ASP A 84 -3.21 -11.00 6.74
C ASP A 84 -4.54 -10.23 6.72
N ALA A 85 -4.52 -8.94 7.09
CA ALA A 85 -5.71 -8.10 7.13
C ALA A 85 -6.20 -7.66 5.73
N LEU A 86 -5.26 -7.31 4.84
CA LEU A 86 -5.58 -6.82 3.48
C LEU A 86 -4.84 -7.58 2.39
N GLY A 87 -3.63 -8.09 2.66
CA GLY A 87 -2.82 -8.80 1.67
C GLY A 87 -2.53 -7.99 0.40
N SER A 88 -2.48 -6.66 0.51
CA SER A 88 -2.32 -5.74 -0.62
C SER A 88 -0.98 -5.01 -0.57
N GLU A 89 -0.57 -4.45 -1.71
CA GLU A 89 0.54 -3.48 -1.72
C GLU A 89 0.19 -2.28 -0.80
N PRO A 90 1.18 -1.63 -0.14
CA PRO A 90 0.94 -0.40 0.59
C PRO A 90 0.33 0.68 -0.29
N THR A 91 -0.52 1.49 0.34
CA THR A 91 -1.02 2.71 -0.28
C THR A 91 0.12 3.68 -0.54
N LEU A 92 -0.01 4.47 -1.60
CA LEU A 92 0.91 5.57 -1.88
C LEU A 92 0.47 6.87 -1.18
N PRO A 93 1.40 7.83 -0.98
CA PRO A 93 1.02 9.19 -0.59
C PRO A 93 0.02 9.75 -1.61
N TYR A 94 -1.05 10.38 -1.13
CA TYR A 94 -2.06 11.01 -1.97
C TYR A 94 -1.47 12.01 -2.96
N LEU A 95 -0.45 12.76 -2.53
CA LEU A 95 0.22 13.77 -3.35
C LEU A 95 1.26 13.19 -4.32
N SER A 96 1.49 11.87 -4.31
CA SER A 96 2.46 11.25 -5.19
C SER A 96 1.98 11.27 -6.65
N PRO A 97 2.82 11.72 -7.61
CA PRO A 97 2.53 11.63 -9.04
C PRO A 97 2.29 10.20 -9.55
N GLU A 98 2.74 9.21 -8.77
CA GLU A 98 2.60 7.78 -9.06
C GLU A 98 1.24 7.20 -8.65
N LEU A 99 0.44 7.93 -7.85
CA LEU A 99 -0.90 7.49 -7.44
C LEU A 99 -1.89 7.70 -8.61
N LYS A 100 -1.85 6.80 -9.59
CA LYS A 100 -2.67 6.83 -10.81
C LYS A 100 -3.08 5.42 -11.24
N GLY A 101 -4.12 5.32 -12.06
CA GLY A 101 -4.60 4.05 -12.62
C GLY A 101 -4.97 3.05 -11.52
N ASP A 102 -4.55 1.79 -11.69
CA ASP A 102 -4.88 0.70 -10.76
C ASP A 102 -4.35 0.92 -9.35
N ARG A 103 -3.32 1.75 -9.16
CA ARG A 103 -2.81 2.09 -7.82
C ARG A 103 -3.83 2.88 -6.99
N LEU A 104 -4.74 3.63 -7.62
CA LEU A 104 -5.86 4.28 -6.93
C LEU A 104 -6.87 3.27 -6.37
N LEU A 105 -6.98 2.08 -6.99
CA LEU A 105 -7.90 1.03 -6.56
C LEU A 105 -7.41 0.33 -5.27
N VAL A 106 -6.10 0.35 -5.02
CA VAL A 106 -5.52 -0.09 -3.74
C VAL A 106 -5.87 0.88 -2.60
N GLY A 107 -6.10 2.15 -2.94
CA GLY A 107 -6.42 3.23 -2.01
C GLY A 107 -5.31 4.27 -1.90
N ALA A 108 -5.35 5.11 -0.87
CA ALA A 108 -4.46 6.26 -0.74
C ALA A 108 -4.20 6.63 0.72
N ASN A 109 -3.01 7.15 0.99
CA ASN A 109 -2.66 7.72 2.27
C ASN A 109 -2.76 9.25 2.22
N PHE A 110 -3.63 9.83 3.02
CA PHE A 110 -3.86 11.27 3.16
C PHE A 110 -3.22 11.86 4.42
N ALA A 111 -2.52 11.05 5.21
CA ALA A 111 -1.86 11.53 6.41
C ALA A 111 -0.75 12.53 6.11
N SER A 112 -0.58 13.51 6.97
CA SER A 112 0.40 14.58 6.79
C SER A 112 1.02 14.91 8.14
N ALA A 113 2.34 14.85 8.26
CA ALA A 113 3.00 15.30 9.48
C ALA A 113 2.79 16.79 9.74
N GLY A 114 2.72 17.16 11.02
CA GLY A 114 2.47 18.54 11.43
C GLY A 114 1.03 19.02 11.27
N ILE A 115 0.12 18.15 10.80
CA ILE A 115 -1.32 18.47 10.72
C ILE A 115 -1.90 18.67 12.13
N GLY A 116 -2.76 19.69 12.24
CA GLY A 116 -3.58 19.94 13.41
C GLY A 116 -5.06 19.67 13.10
N ILE A 117 -5.83 19.33 14.12
CA ILE A 117 -7.30 19.24 13.99
C ILE A 117 -7.92 20.64 13.83
N LEU A 118 -7.31 21.65 14.44
CA LEU A 118 -7.72 23.04 14.35
C LEU A 118 -6.70 23.81 13.50
N ASN A 119 -7.14 24.90 12.86
CA ASN A 119 -6.25 25.74 12.05
C ASN A 119 -5.03 26.22 12.85
N ASP A 120 -5.23 26.56 14.11
CA ASP A 120 -4.20 27.10 14.99
C ASP A 120 -3.19 26.04 15.46
N THR A 121 -3.52 24.75 15.34
CA THR A 121 -2.62 23.65 15.75
C THR A 121 -1.82 23.05 14.59
N GLY A 122 -2.20 23.32 13.34
CA GLY A 122 -1.49 22.85 12.14
C GLY A 122 -0.66 23.92 11.41
N VAL A 123 -0.80 25.19 11.77
CA VAL A 123 -0.14 26.34 11.10
C VAL A 123 1.39 26.35 11.21
N GLN A 124 1.97 25.63 12.16
CA GLN A 124 3.43 25.68 12.40
C GLN A 124 4.27 24.94 11.35
N PHE A 125 3.66 24.02 10.58
CA PHE A 125 4.40 23.08 9.75
C PHE A 125 4.01 23.16 8.27
#